data_AF-A0A1Y3SE96-F1
#
_entry.id   AF-A0A1Y3SE96-F1
#
_cell.length_a   1.000
_cell.length_b   1.000
_cell.length_c   1.000
_cell.angle_alpha   90.00
_cell.angle_beta   90.00
_cell.angle_gamma   90.00
#
_symmetry.space_group_name_H-M   'P 1'
#
loop_
_entity.id
_entity.type
_entity.pdbx_description
1 polymer ?
#
loop_
_entity_poly.entity_id
_entity_poly.type
_entity_poly.pdbx_seq_one_letter_code
_entity_poly.pdbx_strand_id
1 'polypeptide(L)'
;MKHPSVPLPRIGMRVIKTAVAVMVSYALFLPFGLTYREELGGVLGQMGPLYACIACIICTQSTLGQTFYQGISRLIGVLVGGALGTATLLLGPALEHFWLKTIVLGMVCVAGVWLCLLIKRPAACGMACILPCVILITGVTGVTRYYYAVARIIETIVGLLVALAVNAALPDHRPESQRGDVDMKVEVNNTTRKLCVIGDPVGHSKSPLIQNTMIKALGLDYVYLCQPVPRGQCRRWLDCAKFAGYAGFNATMPHKEELVPLMDELDEDARLIGAVNTVCIRNGKAWGYNTDGEGFLRSLADEGIDPAGKRVMVLGAGGASKAVCLKLARAGAEVVVCNRTLDKAQAICDHDPEHLRPAGFTDEELAREAAECDLLVNCTSLGMEGASGQFADFSFLDSLKKGAPVVDLIYAPAETELLHQARKRGHRTANGLGLLVNQAVLSLEHFTGTDIDAADMKKRIADVL
;
A
#
# COMPACT_ATOMS: atom_id res chain seq x y z
N MET A 1 -46.82 6.66 19.79
CA MET A 1 -45.72 5.68 19.81
C MET A 1 -45.25 5.48 18.37
N LYS A 2 -44.06 5.97 18.01
CA LYS A 2 -43.47 5.75 16.68
C LYS A 2 -42.70 4.43 16.73
N HIS A 3 -43.10 3.45 15.92
CA HIS A 3 -42.31 2.23 15.74
C HIS A 3 -40.93 2.59 15.16
N PRO A 4 -39.83 2.09 15.73
CA PRO A 4 -38.51 2.28 15.13
C PRO A 4 -38.47 1.51 13.81
N SER A 5 -38.32 2.23 12.70
CA SER A 5 -38.08 1.63 11.40
C SER A 5 -36.73 0.92 11.43
N VAL A 6 -36.74 -0.41 11.37
CA VAL A 6 -35.51 -1.21 11.22
C VAL A 6 -34.88 -0.82 9.87
N PRO A 7 -33.65 -0.29 9.83
CA PRO A 7 -33.02 0.08 8.58
C PRO A 7 -32.80 -1.16 7.73
N LEU A 8 -33.22 -1.10 6.45
CA LEU A 8 -33.02 -2.19 5.50
C LEU A 8 -31.52 -2.48 5.34
N PRO A 9 -31.11 -3.77 5.29
CA PRO A 9 -29.72 -4.15 5.12
C PRO A 9 -29.20 -3.66 3.76
N ARG A 10 -28.03 -3.01 3.77
CA ARG A 10 -27.36 -2.57 2.53
C ARG A 10 -26.76 -3.78 1.84
N ILE A 11 -27.29 -4.13 0.67
CA ILE A 11 -26.77 -5.23 -0.16
C ILE A 11 -25.53 -4.74 -0.90
N GLY A 12 -24.40 -5.43 -0.72
CA GLY A 12 -23.15 -5.12 -1.39
C GLY A 12 -23.16 -5.47 -2.88
N MET A 13 -22.40 -4.73 -3.70
CA MET A 13 -22.33 -4.90 -5.15
C MET A 13 -21.96 -6.33 -5.59
N ARG A 14 -21.07 -7.00 -4.84
CA ARG A 14 -20.74 -8.41 -5.07
C ARG A 14 -21.97 -9.32 -5.03
N VAL A 15 -22.87 -9.12 -4.07
CA VAL A 15 -24.09 -9.94 -3.91
C VAL A 15 -25.03 -9.72 -5.09
N ILE A 16 -25.15 -8.48 -5.57
CA ILE A 16 -25.93 -8.14 -6.76
C ILE A 16 -25.35 -8.84 -8.00
N LYS A 17 -24.03 -8.71 -8.21
CA LYS A 17 -23.31 -9.40 -9.30
C LYS A 17 -23.52 -10.92 -9.26
N THR A 18 -23.47 -11.52 -8.06
CA THR A 18 -23.69 -12.96 -7.90
C THR A 18 -25.11 -13.36 -8.29
N ALA A 19 -26.13 -12.62 -7.86
CA ALA A 19 -27.52 -12.90 -8.22
C ALA A 19 -27.75 -12.79 -9.74
N VAL A 20 -27.21 -11.74 -10.37
CA VAL A 20 -27.28 -11.56 -11.83
C VAL A 20 -26.55 -12.68 -12.56
N ALA A 21 -25.36 -13.08 -12.12
CA ALA A 21 -24.59 -14.16 -12.73
C ALA A 21 -25.33 -15.52 -12.67
N VAL A 22 -25.99 -15.84 -11.54
CA VAL A 22 -26.81 -17.05 -11.43
C VAL A 22 -28.01 -17.00 -12.39
N MET A 23 -28.70 -15.86 -12.47
CA MET A 23 -29.83 -15.69 -13.37
C MET A 23 -29.42 -15.86 -14.84
N VAL A 24 -28.34 -15.20 -15.26
CA VAL A 24 -27.79 -15.30 -16.62
C VAL A 24 -27.33 -16.73 -16.90
N SER A 25 -26.63 -17.37 -15.95
CA SER A 25 -26.19 -18.76 -16.09
C SER A 25 -27.36 -19.72 -16.26
N TYR A 26 -28.45 -19.55 -15.52
CA TYR A 26 -29.64 -20.39 -15.67
C TYR A 26 -30.33 -20.17 -17.01
N ALA A 27 -30.50 -18.89 -17.42
CA ALA A 27 -31.12 -18.52 -18.68
C ALA A 27 -30.36 -19.05 -19.91
N LEU A 28 -29.04 -19.23 -19.83
CA LEU A 28 -28.24 -19.78 -20.93
C LEU A 28 -28.53 -21.26 -21.23
N PHE A 29 -28.92 -22.07 -20.24
CA PHE A 29 -29.12 -23.51 -20.43
C PHE A 29 -30.56 -23.85 -20.88
N LEU A 30 -31.54 -23.00 -20.56
CA LEU A 30 -32.95 -23.23 -20.84
C LEU A 30 -33.29 -23.41 -22.34
N PRO A 31 -32.83 -22.55 -23.27
CA PRO A 31 -33.18 -22.66 -24.69
C PRO A 31 -32.70 -23.95 -25.35
N PHE A 32 -31.64 -24.56 -24.81
CA PHE A 32 -31.05 -25.79 -25.33
C PHE A 32 -31.62 -27.05 -24.66
N GLY A 33 -32.57 -26.92 -23.73
CA GLY A 33 -33.15 -28.04 -23.00
C GLY A 33 -32.14 -28.80 -22.10
N LEU A 34 -30.99 -28.19 -21.81
CA LEU A 34 -29.90 -28.78 -21.03
C LEU A 34 -30.21 -28.71 -19.53
N THR A 35 -31.15 -29.52 -19.07
CA THR A 35 -31.60 -29.61 -17.68
C THR A 35 -31.44 -31.03 -17.13
N TYR A 36 -30.25 -31.63 -17.31
CA TYR A 36 -29.98 -33.05 -16.99
C TYR A 36 -30.99 -34.02 -17.62
N ARG A 37 -30.93 -34.20 -18.95
CA ARG A 37 -31.79 -35.13 -19.69
C ARG A 37 -31.01 -36.36 -20.13
N GLU A 38 -31.18 -37.47 -19.44
CA GLU A 38 -30.49 -38.74 -19.77
C GLU A 38 -30.76 -39.20 -21.22
N GLU A 39 -31.91 -38.82 -21.79
CA GLU A 39 -32.33 -39.08 -23.17
C GLU A 39 -31.35 -38.55 -24.24
N LEU A 40 -30.61 -37.47 -23.95
CA LEU A 40 -29.64 -36.90 -24.89
C LEU A 40 -28.35 -37.73 -24.99
N GLY A 41 -28.11 -38.63 -24.03
CA GLY A 41 -26.91 -39.45 -23.95
C GLY A 41 -25.61 -38.64 -23.80
N GLY A 42 -24.50 -39.34 -23.59
CA GLY A 42 -23.17 -38.73 -23.55
C GLY A 42 -23.02 -37.59 -22.54
N VAL A 43 -22.21 -36.58 -22.90
CA VAL A 43 -21.97 -35.39 -22.07
C VAL A 43 -23.19 -34.48 -22.00
N LEU A 44 -23.94 -34.35 -23.10
CA LEU A 44 -25.12 -33.46 -23.19
C LEU A 44 -26.22 -33.87 -22.20
N GLY A 45 -26.43 -35.18 -22.03
CA GLY A 45 -27.41 -35.67 -21.05
C GLY A 45 -27.01 -35.47 -19.59
N GLN A 46 -25.71 -35.24 -19.34
CA GLN A 46 -25.16 -34.99 -18.01
C GLN A 46 -24.92 -33.51 -17.71
N MET A 47 -25.25 -32.60 -18.64
CA MET A 47 -25.12 -31.16 -18.43
C MET A 47 -26.40 -30.53 -17.87
N GLY A 48 -26.21 -29.55 -16.99
CA GLY A 48 -27.29 -28.70 -16.52
C GLY A 48 -26.82 -27.43 -15.80
N PRO A 49 -27.76 -26.54 -15.45
CA PRO A 49 -27.41 -25.22 -14.95
C PRO A 49 -26.84 -25.23 -13.53
N LEU A 50 -27.08 -26.28 -12.74
CA LEU A 50 -26.79 -26.30 -11.31
C LEU A 50 -25.32 -25.98 -10.99
N TYR A 51 -24.39 -26.69 -11.61
CA TYR A 51 -22.97 -26.52 -11.30
C TYR A 51 -22.37 -25.26 -11.96
N ALA A 52 -22.96 -24.79 -13.06
CA ALA A 52 -22.63 -23.50 -13.65
C ALA A 52 -23.09 -22.34 -12.74
N CYS A 53 -24.27 -22.45 -12.12
CA CYS A 53 -24.75 -21.51 -11.11
C CYS A 53 -23.87 -21.52 -9.85
N ILE A 54 -23.48 -22.71 -9.36
CA ILE A 54 -22.51 -22.82 -8.25
C ILE A 54 -21.16 -22.19 -8.66
N ALA A 55 -20.75 -22.34 -9.91
CA ALA A 55 -19.56 -21.66 -10.47
C ALA A 55 -19.69 -20.15 -10.42
N CYS A 56 -20.82 -19.59 -10.83
CA CYS A 56 -21.09 -18.16 -10.68
C CYS A 56 -21.00 -17.70 -9.22
N ILE A 57 -21.61 -18.43 -8.28
CA ILE A 57 -21.65 -18.04 -6.86
C ILE A 57 -20.24 -17.95 -6.25
N ILE A 58 -19.39 -18.95 -6.54
CA ILE A 58 -18.05 -19.01 -5.94
C ILE A 58 -17.06 -18.09 -6.68
N CYS A 59 -17.18 -17.98 -8.01
CA CYS A 59 -16.23 -17.20 -8.81
C CYS A 59 -16.52 -15.69 -8.77
N THR A 60 -17.77 -15.26 -8.59
CA THR A 60 -18.09 -13.82 -8.59
C THR A 60 -17.51 -13.11 -7.36
N GLN A 61 -16.57 -12.20 -7.62
CA GLN A 61 -15.94 -11.30 -6.66
C GLN A 61 -16.32 -9.85 -6.96
N SER A 62 -15.83 -8.93 -6.13
CA SER A 62 -16.12 -7.50 -6.28
C SER A 62 -15.46 -6.90 -7.53
N THR A 63 -14.28 -7.41 -7.92
CA THR A 63 -13.48 -6.91 -9.05
C THR A 63 -13.20 -7.99 -10.09
N LEU A 64 -12.93 -7.57 -11.33
CA LEU A 64 -12.71 -8.48 -12.45
C LEU A 64 -11.46 -9.33 -12.27
N GLY A 65 -10.36 -8.74 -11.78
CA GLY A 65 -9.12 -9.47 -11.49
C GLY A 65 -9.30 -10.54 -10.41
N GLN A 66 -10.06 -10.24 -9.35
CA GLN A 66 -10.37 -11.21 -8.30
C GLN A 66 -11.27 -12.35 -8.82
N THR A 67 -12.29 -12.03 -9.63
CA THR A 67 -13.16 -13.05 -10.28
C THR A 67 -12.33 -13.97 -11.17
N PHE A 68 -11.41 -13.41 -11.95
CA PHE A 68 -10.52 -14.18 -12.82
C PHE A 68 -9.62 -15.13 -12.02
N TYR A 69 -8.96 -14.63 -10.98
CA TYR A 69 -8.08 -15.45 -10.13
C TYR A 69 -8.84 -16.59 -9.44
N GLN A 70 -10.00 -16.28 -8.85
CA GLN A 70 -10.86 -17.27 -8.19
C GLN A 70 -11.37 -18.31 -9.20
N GLY A 71 -11.71 -17.84 -10.40
CA GLY A 71 -12.10 -18.66 -11.54
C GLY A 71 -11.06 -19.68 -11.97
N ILE A 72 -9.82 -19.23 -12.18
CA ILE A 72 -8.69 -20.11 -12.51
C ILE A 72 -8.47 -21.14 -11.41
N SER A 73 -8.48 -20.70 -10.14
CA SER A 73 -8.26 -21.60 -9.01
C SER A 73 -9.33 -22.69 -8.92
N ARG A 74 -10.59 -22.33 -9.22
CA ARG A 74 -11.69 -23.29 -9.31
C ARG A 74 -11.51 -24.25 -10.48
N LEU A 75 -11.16 -23.75 -11.67
CA LEU A 75 -10.94 -24.58 -12.85
C LEU A 75 -9.83 -25.62 -12.62
N ILE A 76 -8.71 -25.19 -12.05
CA ILE A 76 -7.60 -26.07 -11.66
C ILE A 76 -8.08 -27.14 -10.68
N GLY A 77 -8.82 -26.75 -9.64
CA GLY A 77 -9.34 -27.72 -8.66
C GLY A 77 -10.28 -28.75 -9.29
N VAL A 78 -11.20 -28.32 -10.18
CA VAL A 78 -12.11 -29.21 -10.90
C VAL A 78 -11.34 -30.15 -11.84
N LEU A 79 -10.31 -29.68 -12.54
CA LEU A 79 -9.48 -30.53 -13.40
C LEU A 79 -8.69 -31.58 -12.61
N VAL A 80 -8.04 -31.17 -11.51
CA VAL A 80 -7.28 -32.06 -10.64
C VAL A 80 -8.18 -33.10 -9.99
N GLY A 81 -9.28 -32.65 -9.38
CA GLY A 81 -10.25 -33.54 -8.75
C GLY A 81 -10.95 -34.47 -9.74
N GLY A 82 -11.22 -33.98 -10.96
CA GLY A 82 -11.83 -34.77 -12.03
C GLY A 82 -10.89 -35.85 -12.53
N ALA A 83 -9.62 -35.53 -12.76
CA ALA A 83 -8.62 -36.49 -13.19
C ALA A 83 -8.39 -37.59 -12.14
N LEU A 84 -8.17 -37.19 -10.87
CA LEU A 84 -7.95 -38.14 -9.79
C LEU A 84 -9.20 -38.98 -9.48
N GLY A 85 -10.37 -38.35 -9.42
CA GLY A 85 -11.64 -39.04 -9.23
C GLY A 85 -11.93 -40.05 -10.34
N THR A 86 -11.63 -39.70 -11.59
CA THR A 86 -11.75 -40.62 -12.74
C THR A 86 -10.72 -41.76 -12.67
N ALA A 87 -9.50 -41.49 -12.20
CA ALA A 87 -8.47 -42.52 -12.04
C ALA A 87 -8.86 -43.59 -11.01
N THR A 88 -9.62 -43.24 -9.97
CA THR A 88 -10.13 -44.25 -9.01
C THR A 88 -11.01 -45.30 -9.66
N LEU A 89 -11.66 -44.97 -10.78
CA LEU A 89 -12.57 -45.89 -11.48
C LEU A 89 -11.85 -47.12 -12.05
N LEU A 90 -10.52 -47.04 -12.22
CA LEU A 90 -9.68 -48.17 -12.61
C LEU A 90 -9.69 -49.31 -11.57
N LEU A 91 -10.10 -49.04 -10.33
CA LEU A 91 -10.22 -50.04 -9.26
C LEU A 91 -11.47 -50.95 -9.42
N GLY A 92 -12.37 -50.63 -10.35
CA GLY A 92 -13.45 -51.54 -10.78
C GLY A 92 -14.38 -52.01 -9.64
N PRO A 93 -14.76 -53.30 -9.58
CA PRO A 93 -15.70 -53.86 -8.59
C PRO A 93 -15.24 -53.72 -7.14
N ALA A 94 -13.94 -53.53 -6.88
CA ALA A 94 -13.42 -53.39 -5.53
C ALA A 94 -14.01 -52.16 -4.80
N LEU A 95 -14.40 -51.12 -5.56
CA LEU A 95 -15.05 -49.92 -5.02
C LEU A 95 -16.51 -50.13 -4.56
N GLU A 96 -17.09 -51.32 -4.75
CA GLU A 96 -18.42 -51.66 -4.21
C GLU A 96 -18.37 -51.95 -2.70
N HIS A 97 -17.19 -52.31 -2.17
CA HIS A 97 -17.01 -52.44 -0.73
C HIS A 97 -16.97 -51.08 -0.04
N PHE A 98 -17.96 -50.83 0.81
CA PHE A 98 -18.15 -49.57 1.54
C PHE A 98 -16.87 -49.03 2.20
N TRP A 99 -16.14 -49.88 2.94
CA TRP A 99 -14.91 -49.48 3.62
C TRP A 99 -13.79 -49.09 2.65
N LEU A 100 -13.62 -49.86 1.58
CA LEU A 100 -12.59 -49.58 0.58
C LEU A 100 -12.89 -48.27 -0.16
N LYS A 101 -14.16 -48.03 -0.50
CA LYS A 101 -14.63 -46.79 -1.10
C LYS A 101 -14.33 -45.57 -0.23
N THR A 102 -14.57 -45.65 1.08
CA THR A 102 -14.26 -44.57 2.03
C THR A 102 -12.75 -44.30 2.12
N ILE A 103 -11.92 -45.34 2.18
CA ILE A 103 -10.46 -45.20 2.25
C ILE A 103 -9.92 -44.59 0.95
N VAL A 104 -10.37 -45.07 -0.21
CA VAL A 104 -9.97 -44.54 -1.52
C VAL A 104 -10.38 -43.07 -1.68
N LEU A 105 -11.59 -42.70 -1.26
CA LEU A 105 -12.03 -41.31 -1.28
C LEU A 105 -11.11 -40.41 -0.46
N GLY A 106 -10.75 -40.84 0.75
CA GLY A 106 -9.80 -40.12 1.61
C GLY A 106 -8.43 -39.94 0.95
N MET A 107 -7.85 -41.01 0.41
CA MET A 107 -6.54 -40.96 -0.28
C MET A 107 -6.56 -40.01 -1.47
N VAL A 108 -7.64 -40.01 -2.24
CA VAL A 108 -7.79 -39.19 -3.45
C VAL A 108 -7.96 -37.72 -3.12
N CYS A 109 -8.72 -37.39 -2.08
CA CYS A 109 -8.80 -36.02 -1.57
C CYS A 109 -7.43 -35.53 -1.10
N VAL A 110 -6.67 -36.34 -0.34
CA VAL A 110 -5.32 -35.98 0.12
C VAL A 110 -4.38 -35.78 -1.08
N ALA A 111 -4.41 -36.66 -2.08
CA ALA A 111 -3.62 -36.53 -3.29
C ALA A 111 -3.98 -35.25 -4.07
N GLY A 112 -5.26 -34.91 -4.16
CA GLY A 112 -5.74 -33.68 -4.80
C GLY A 112 -5.25 -32.41 -4.08
N VAL A 113 -5.35 -32.38 -2.75
CA VAL A 113 -4.80 -31.28 -1.93
C VAL A 113 -3.30 -31.16 -2.14
N TRP A 114 -2.56 -32.26 -2.06
CA TRP A 114 -1.12 -32.25 -2.22
C TRP A 114 -0.69 -31.75 -3.61
N LEU A 115 -1.35 -32.21 -4.68
CA LEU A 115 -1.06 -31.77 -6.03
C LEU A 115 -1.37 -30.28 -6.24
N CYS A 116 -2.47 -29.77 -5.65
CA CYS A 116 -2.79 -28.35 -5.65
C CYS A 116 -1.75 -27.50 -4.89
N LEU A 117 -1.19 -28.01 -3.79
CA LEU A 117 -0.12 -27.34 -3.05
C LEU A 117 1.21 -27.33 -3.83
N LEU A 118 1.55 -28.44 -4.51
CA LEU A 118 2.75 -28.52 -5.35
C LEU A 118 2.75 -27.48 -6.47
N ILE A 119 1.61 -27.25 -7.11
CA ILE A 119 1.45 -26.21 -8.15
C ILE A 119 1.25 -24.81 -7.56
N LYS A 120 1.47 -24.62 -6.25
CA LYS A 120 1.31 -23.35 -5.50
C LYS A 120 -0.08 -22.72 -5.65
N ARG A 121 -1.14 -23.53 -5.67
CA ARG A 121 -2.55 -23.10 -5.77
C ARG A 121 -3.38 -23.59 -4.58
N PRO A 122 -3.18 -23.03 -3.36
CA PRO A 122 -3.92 -23.46 -2.17
C PRO A 122 -5.44 -23.26 -2.31
N ALA A 123 -5.89 -22.22 -3.02
CA ALA A 123 -7.30 -21.94 -3.27
C ALA A 123 -8.03 -23.03 -4.10
N ALA A 124 -7.29 -23.90 -4.80
CA ALA A 124 -7.84 -24.99 -5.59
C ALA A 124 -8.14 -26.27 -4.78
N CYS A 125 -7.55 -26.41 -3.57
CA CYS A 125 -7.59 -27.65 -2.78
C CYS A 125 -9.02 -28.10 -2.44
N GLY A 126 -9.89 -27.17 -2.04
CA GLY A 126 -11.28 -27.50 -1.71
C GLY A 126 -12.05 -28.05 -2.92
N MET A 127 -11.87 -27.43 -4.09
CA MET A 127 -12.53 -27.88 -5.32
C MET A 127 -11.96 -29.22 -5.84
N ALA A 128 -10.68 -29.49 -5.60
CA ALA A 128 -10.05 -30.78 -5.92
C ALA A 128 -10.62 -31.95 -5.10
N CYS A 129 -11.20 -31.70 -3.93
CA CYS A 129 -11.86 -32.72 -3.11
C CYS A 129 -13.32 -32.94 -3.50
N ILE A 130 -14.00 -31.91 -3.99
CA ILE A 130 -15.44 -31.97 -4.29
C ILE A 130 -15.73 -32.94 -5.43
N LEU A 131 -14.99 -32.88 -6.54
CA LEU A 131 -15.31 -33.70 -7.70
C LEU A 131 -15.09 -35.21 -7.48
N PRO A 132 -14.04 -35.68 -6.77
CA PRO A 132 -13.93 -37.07 -6.32
C PRO A 132 -15.11 -37.52 -5.45
N CYS A 133 -15.56 -36.69 -4.51
CA CYS A 133 -16.75 -36.98 -3.71
C CYS A 133 -17.96 -37.19 -4.61
N VAL A 134 -18.18 -36.30 -5.58
CA VAL A 134 -19.32 -36.42 -6.50
C VAL A 134 -19.19 -37.68 -7.35
N ILE A 135 -18.04 -37.98 -7.95
CA ILE A 135 -17.83 -39.15 -8.82
C ILE A 135 -17.98 -40.48 -8.05
N LEU A 136 -17.45 -40.56 -6.83
CA LEU A 136 -17.49 -41.79 -6.04
C LEU A 136 -18.82 -41.97 -5.30
N ILE A 137 -19.39 -40.91 -4.72
CA ILE A 137 -20.60 -41.02 -3.90
C ILE A 137 -21.85 -41.10 -4.76
N THR A 138 -21.94 -40.37 -5.87
CA THR A 138 -23.13 -40.43 -6.72
C THR A 138 -23.25 -41.81 -7.37
N GLY A 139 -24.47 -42.35 -7.43
CA GLY A 139 -24.76 -43.69 -7.96
C GLY A 139 -24.55 -43.86 -9.47
N VAL A 140 -23.84 -42.93 -10.13
CA VAL A 140 -23.53 -43.00 -11.56
C VAL A 140 -22.54 -44.13 -11.78
N THR A 141 -22.84 -45.07 -12.67
CA THR A 141 -22.02 -46.25 -12.97
C THR A 141 -21.58 -46.28 -14.44
N GLY A 142 -20.53 -47.06 -14.74
CA GLY A 142 -20.05 -47.28 -16.11
C GLY A 142 -19.49 -46.03 -16.81
N VAL A 143 -19.61 -46.02 -18.15
CA VAL A 143 -19.06 -44.97 -19.04
C VAL A 143 -19.62 -43.57 -18.73
N THR A 144 -20.81 -43.52 -18.14
CA THR A 144 -21.50 -42.29 -17.72
C THR A 144 -20.68 -41.44 -16.74
N ARG A 145 -19.76 -42.04 -15.98
CA ARG A 145 -18.86 -41.33 -15.06
C ARG A 145 -17.89 -40.36 -15.77
N TYR A 146 -17.40 -40.76 -16.94
CA TYR A 146 -16.51 -39.92 -17.75
C TYR A 146 -17.27 -38.74 -18.34
N TYR A 147 -18.49 -38.99 -18.85
CA TYR A 147 -19.35 -37.93 -19.35
C TYR A 147 -19.74 -36.94 -18.26
N TYR A 148 -19.96 -37.43 -17.04
CA TYR A 148 -20.22 -36.60 -15.87
C TYR A 148 -19.01 -35.71 -15.53
N ALA A 149 -17.79 -36.25 -15.48
CA ALA A 149 -16.59 -35.47 -15.20
C ALA A 149 -16.37 -34.35 -16.24
N VAL A 150 -16.56 -34.66 -17.52
CA VAL A 150 -16.45 -33.70 -18.62
C VAL A 150 -17.54 -32.62 -18.53
N ALA A 151 -18.79 -33.01 -18.25
CA ALA A 151 -19.90 -32.06 -18.07
C ALA A 151 -19.60 -31.04 -16.95
N ARG A 152 -19.01 -31.49 -15.83
CA ARG A 152 -18.65 -30.61 -14.70
C ARG A 152 -17.55 -29.61 -15.03
N ILE A 153 -16.60 -29.99 -15.88
CA ILE A 153 -15.57 -29.07 -16.39
C ILE A 153 -16.25 -28.01 -17.27
N ILE A 154 -17.12 -28.42 -18.20
CA ILE A 154 -17.83 -27.52 -19.11
C ILE A 154 -18.70 -26.52 -18.32
N GLU A 155 -19.52 -26.99 -17.38
CA GLU A 155 -20.36 -26.12 -16.56
C GLU A 155 -19.54 -25.15 -15.71
N THR A 156 -18.36 -25.56 -15.23
CA THR A 156 -17.44 -24.67 -14.49
C THR A 156 -16.90 -23.57 -15.39
N ILE A 157 -16.53 -23.90 -16.65
CA ILE A 157 -16.09 -22.93 -17.64
C ILE A 157 -17.22 -21.95 -17.95
N VAL A 158 -18.43 -22.45 -18.23
CA VAL A 158 -19.59 -21.61 -18.53
C VAL A 158 -19.89 -20.64 -17.38
N GLY A 159 -19.95 -21.14 -16.14
CA GLY A 159 -20.21 -20.27 -14.98
C GLY A 159 -19.08 -19.26 -14.72
N LEU A 160 -17.83 -19.60 -15.03
CA LEU A 160 -16.72 -18.64 -14.96
C LEU A 160 -16.87 -17.52 -16.01
N LEU A 161 -17.17 -17.88 -17.26
CA LEU A 161 -17.37 -16.91 -18.34
C LEU A 161 -18.52 -15.96 -18.02
N VAL A 162 -19.63 -16.49 -17.49
CA VAL A 162 -20.77 -15.69 -17.04
C VAL A 162 -20.38 -14.77 -15.88
N ALA A 163 -19.65 -15.27 -14.88
CA ALA A 163 -19.18 -14.45 -13.76
C ALA A 163 -18.27 -13.30 -14.21
N LEU A 164 -17.38 -13.56 -15.18
CA LEU A 164 -16.51 -12.53 -15.76
C LEU A 164 -17.30 -11.50 -16.56
N ALA A 165 -18.22 -11.94 -17.41
CA ALA A 165 -19.07 -11.06 -18.22
C ALA A 165 -19.94 -10.14 -17.35
N VAL A 166 -20.56 -10.68 -16.29
CA VAL A 166 -21.38 -9.90 -15.35
C VAL A 166 -20.51 -8.91 -14.56
N ASN A 167 -19.30 -9.30 -14.16
CA ASN A 167 -18.41 -8.38 -13.44
C ASN A 167 -17.89 -7.25 -14.36
N ALA A 168 -17.64 -7.55 -15.63
CA ALA A 168 -17.28 -6.55 -16.63
C ALA A 168 -18.44 -5.57 -16.93
N ALA A 169 -19.66 -6.08 -17.01
CA ALA A 169 -20.85 -5.28 -17.30
C ALA A 169 -21.32 -4.41 -16.11
N LEU A 170 -20.96 -4.79 -14.88
CA LEU A 170 -21.29 -4.06 -13.65
C LEU A 170 -20.00 -3.66 -12.91
N PRO A 171 -19.17 -2.72 -13.43
CA PRO A 171 -17.92 -2.35 -12.77
C PRO A 171 -18.16 -1.78 -11.36
N ASP A 172 -17.33 -2.16 -10.39
CA ASP A 172 -17.32 -1.53 -9.06
C ASP A 172 -16.29 -0.39 -9.11
N HIS A 173 -16.73 0.86 -8.87
CA HIS A 173 -15.87 2.06 -8.95
C HIS A 173 -15.02 2.30 -7.70
N ARG A 174 -15.03 1.38 -6.74
CA ARG A 174 -14.08 1.43 -5.63
C ARG A 174 -12.68 1.18 -6.19
N PRO A 175 -11.68 1.99 -5.82
CA PRO A 175 -10.31 1.75 -6.25
C PRO A 175 -9.92 0.33 -5.86
N GLU A 176 -9.50 -0.47 -6.83
CA GLU A 176 -8.81 -1.72 -6.54
C GLU A 176 -7.64 -1.35 -5.63
N SER A 177 -7.53 -2.00 -4.47
CA SER A 177 -6.22 -2.10 -3.82
C SER A 177 -5.36 -2.83 -4.83
N GLN A 178 -4.60 -2.10 -5.65
CA GLN A 178 -3.65 -2.68 -6.57
C GLN A 178 -2.74 -3.55 -5.70
N ARG A 179 -2.92 -4.87 -5.79
CA ARG A 179 -1.94 -5.82 -5.25
C ARG A 179 -0.73 -5.81 -6.18
N GLY A 180 -0.05 -4.66 -6.20
CA GLY A 180 1.38 -4.51 -6.34
C GLY A 180 2.01 -4.18 -4.98
N ASP A 181 1.25 -4.28 -3.86
CA ASP A 181 1.84 -4.29 -2.52
C ASP A 181 2.89 -5.40 -2.49
N VAL A 182 4.15 -4.98 -2.35
CA VAL A 182 5.22 -5.81 -1.81
C VAL A 182 4.62 -6.48 -0.57
N ASP A 183 4.31 -7.78 -0.65
CA ASP A 183 3.74 -8.55 0.46
C ASP A 183 4.80 -8.63 1.57
N MET A 184 4.87 -7.56 2.36
CA MET A 184 5.89 -7.37 3.37
C MET A 184 5.54 -8.25 4.56
N LYS A 185 6.04 -9.47 4.53
CA LYS A 185 5.98 -10.39 5.65
C LYS A 185 7.06 -10.02 6.65
N VAL A 186 6.64 -9.67 7.85
CA VAL A 186 7.53 -9.42 9.00
C VAL A 186 7.38 -10.61 9.94
N GLU A 187 8.51 -11.22 10.30
CA GLU A 187 8.55 -12.24 11.36
C GLU A 187 8.60 -11.53 12.71
N VAL A 188 7.79 -11.99 13.67
CA VAL A 188 7.71 -11.41 15.01
C VAL A 188 7.88 -12.50 16.06
N ASN A 189 8.57 -12.13 17.13
CA ASN A 189 8.80 -12.92 18.32
C ASN A 189 8.01 -12.35 19.50
N ASN A 190 7.93 -13.08 20.61
CA ASN A 190 7.27 -12.60 21.82
C ASN A 190 7.96 -11.37 22.45
N THR A 191 9.20 -11.09 22.06
CA THR A 191 10.00 -9.95 22.50
C THR A 191 9.94 -8.74 21.56
N THR A 192 9.31 -8.88 20.39
CA THR A 192 9.31 -7.85 19.35
C THR A 192 8.68 -6.55 19.84
N ARG A 193 9.45 -5.47 19.74
CA ARG A 193 9.02 -4.13 20.17
C ARG A 193 8.22 -3.44 19.06
N LYS A 194 7.24 -2.63 19.46
CA LYS A 194 6.32 -1.97 18.53
C LYS A 194 6.74 -0.53 18.24
N LEU A 195 6.78 -0.19 16.96
CA LEU A 195 6.91 1.16 16.41
C LEU A 195 5.74 1.42 15.46
N CYS A 196 5.45 2.68 15.18
CA CYS A 196 4.49 3.02 14.12
C CYS A 196 4.65 4.44 13.60
N VAL A 197 3.97 4.75 12.50
CA VAL A 197 3.68 6.11 12.07
C VAL A 197 2.22 6.46 12.41
N ILE A 198 1.99 7.68 12.93
CA ILE A 198 0.65 8.25 13.14
C ILE A 198 0.39 9.44 12.23
N GLY A 199 -0.87 9.63 11.83
CA GLY A 199 -1.32 10.76 11.02
C GLY A 199 -2.82 10.70 10.71
N ASP A 200 -3.32 11.75 10.07
CA ASP A 200 -4.72 11.89 9.68
C ASP A 200 -4.87 12.65 8.35
N PRO A 201 -4.97 11.97 7.19
CA PRO A 201 -4.88 10.52 6.98
C PRO A 201 -3.42 10.02 6.94
N VAL A 202 -3.20 8.73 7.22
CA VAL A 202 -1.84 8.11 7.21
C VAL A 202 -1.74 6.83 6.38
N GLY A 203 -2.85 6.30 5.86
CA GLY A 203 -2.89 5.01 5.15
C GLY A 203 -2.05 4.95 3.88
N HIS A 204 -1.67 6.10 3.30
CA HIS A 204 -0.81 6.21 2.11
C HIS A 204 0.68 6.29 2.45
N SER A 205 1.05 6.28 3.74
CA SER A 205 2.43 6.44 4.16
C SER A 205 3.30 5.27 3.72
N LYS A 206 4.45 5.57 3.10
CA LYS A 206 5.49 4.58 2.79
C LYS A 206 6.40 4.28 4.00
N SER A 207 6.26 4.97 5.13
CA SER A 207 7.09 4.77 6.32
C SER A 207 7.09 3.32 6.84
N PRO A 208 5.96 2.57 6.89
CA PRO A 208 6.00 1.16 7.30
C PRO A 208 6.87 0.29 6.39
N LEU A 209 6.83 0.51 5.08
CA LEU A 209 7.66 -0.23 4.13
C LEU A 209 9.15 0.08 4.33
N ILE A 210 9.48 1.36 4.45
CA ILE A 210 10.85 1.84 4.64
C ILE A 210 11.43 1.31 5.96
N GLN A 211 10.70 1.50 7.06
CA GLN A 211 11.17 1.15 8.40
C GLN A 211 11.32 -0.35 8.59
N ASN A 212 10.34 -1.17 8.16
CA ASN A 212 10.50 -2.62 8.27
C ASN A 212 11.58 -3.18 7.34
N THR A 213 11.84 -2.54 6.19
CA THR A 213 12.99 -2.89 5.34
C THR A 213 14.31 -2.70 6.09
N MET A 214 14.49 -1.55 6.76
CA MET A 214 15.68 -1.27 7.57
C MET A 214 15.79 -2.19 8.79
N ILE A 215 14.70 -2.36 9.54
CA ILE A 215 14.62 -3.26 10.71
C ILE A 215 15.05 -4.68 10.33
N LYS A 216 14.54 -5.21 9.21
CA LYS A 216 14.91 -6.53 8.71
C LYS A 216 16.38 -6.59 8.30
N ALA A 217 16.88 -5.59 7.58
CA ALA A 217 18.27 -5.53 7.14
C ALA A 217 19.26 -5.50 8.31
N LEU A 218 18.88 -4.83 9.39
CA LEU A 218 19.69 -4.66 10.61
C LEU A 218 19.49 -5.80 11.64
N GLY A 219 18.57 -6.75 11.39
CA GLY A 219 18.27 -7.84 12.33
C GLY A 219 17.68 -7.37 13.66
N LEU A 220 16.97 -6.24 13.65
CA LEU A 220 16.39 -5.64 14.86
C LEU A 220 15.05 -6.29 15.23
N ASP A 221 14.84 -6.55 16.52
CA ASP A 221 13.60 -7.18 17.04
C ASP A 221 12.47 -6.14 17.22
N TYR A 222 12.04 -5.55 16.11
CA TYR A 222 11.00 -4.54 16.06
C TYR A 222 9.98 -4.83 14.95
N VAL A 223 8.78 -4.28 15.09
CA VAL A 223 7.80 -4.20 14.01
C VAL A 223 7.33 -2.75 13.87
N TYR A 224 7.24 -2.27 12.63
CA TYR A 224 6.77 -0.91 12.35
C TYR A 224 5.40 -0.93 11.69
N LEU A 225 4.42 -0.25 12.29
CA LEU A 225 3.02 -0.27 11.87
C LEU A 225 2.55 1.08 11.30
N CYS A 226 1.40 1.07 10.62
CA CYS A 226 0.67 2.28 10.27
C CYS A 226 -0.53 2.41 11.21
N GLN A 227 -0.62 3.54 11.92
CA GLN A 227 -1.67 3.74 12.92
C GLN A 227 -2.43 5.06 12.67
N PRO A 228 -3.66 5.00 12.14
CA PRO A 228 -4.52 6.18 12.05
C PRO A 228 -4.85 6.72 13.44
N VAL A 229 -4.61 8.01 13.64
CA VAL A 229 -4.95 8.75 14.85
C VAL A 229 -5.66 10.03 14.42
N PRO A 230 -6.93 10.25 14.77
CA PRO A 230 -7.63 11.48 14.39
C PRO A 230 -6.97 12.73 14.98
N ARG A 231 -7.08 13.88 14.28
CA ARG A 231 -6.66 15.19 14.81
C ARG A 231 -7.23 15.44 16.22
N GLY A 232 -6.41 15.98 17.12
CA GLY A 232 -6.83 16.31 18.50
C GLY A 232 -6.83 15.10 19.46
N GLN A 233 -6.31 13.95 19.03
CA GLN A 233 -6.24 12.73 19.84
C GLN A 233 -4.80 12.33 20.21
N CYS A 234 -3.80 13.20 20.01
CA CYS A 234 -2.40 12.85 20.28
C CYS A 234 -2.16 12.48 21.74
N ARG A 235 -2.81 13.16 22.70
CA ARG A 235 -2.71 12.83 24.12
C ARG A 235 -3.22 11.42 24.41
N ARG A 236 -4.43 11.11 23.94
CA ARG A 236 -5.03 9.78 24.12
C ARG A 236 -4.18 8.69 23.46
N TRP A 237 -3.67 8.96 22.26
CA TRP A 237 -2.76 8.05 21.57
C TRP A 237 -1.48 7.82 22.38
N LEU A 238 -0.83 8.88 22.87
CA LEU A 238 0.39 8.78 23.65
C LEU A 238 0.18 7.93 24.92
N ASP A 239 -0.91 8.15 25.63
CA ASP A 239 -1.26 7.36 26.82
C ASP A 239 -1.48 5.87 26.47
N CYS A 240 -2.20 5.59 25.37
CA CYS A 240 -2.37 4.23 24.85
C CYS A 240 -1.06 3.60 24.38
N ALA A 241 -0.18 4.35 23.74
CA ALA A 241 1.12 3.87 23.26
C ALA A 241 2.03 3.50 24.43
N LYS A 242 2.07 4.34 25.48
CA LYS A 242 2.77 4.04 26.74
C LYS A 242 2.21 2.77 27.39
N PHE A 243 0.88 2.68 27.54
CA PHE A 243 0.22 1.51 28.14
C PHE A 243 0.45 0.22 27.35
N ALA A 244 0.37 0.29 26.01
CA ALA A 244 0.54 -0.86 25.14
C ALA A 244 2.01 -1.25 24.95
N GLY A 245 2.98 -0.54 25.55
CA GLY A 245 4.40 -0.86 25.45
C GLY A 245 5.02 -0.58 24.08
N TYR A 246 4.58 0.47 23.39
CA TYR A 246 5.29 0.95 22.20
C TYR A 246 6.68 1.48 22.60
N ALA A 247 7.68 1.20 21.76
CA ALA A 247 9.03 1.76 21.92
C ALA A 247 9.10 3.22 21.47
N GLY A 248 8.21 3.62 20.56
CA GLY A 248 8.17 4.94 19.97
C GLY A 248 7.25 4.98 18.76
N PHE A 249 7.13 6.16 18.16
CA PHE A 249 6.38 6.35 16.91
C PHE A 249 6.87 7.59 16.18
N ASN A 250 6.71 7.59 14.85
CA ASN A 250 6.78 8.82 14.06
C ASN A 250 5.40 9.47 13.95
N ALA A 251 5.39 10.78 13.74
CA ALA A 251 4.19 11.56 13.52
C ALA A 251 4.29 12.38 12.23
N THR A 252 3.24 12.30 11.42
CA THR A 252 3.07 13.15 10.24
C THR A 252 1.92 14.15 10.46
N MET A 253 1.59 14.92 9.42
CA MET A 253 0.47 15.86 9.44
C MET A 253 -0.82 15.17 9.94
N PRO A 254 -1.60 15.80 10.83
CA PRO A 254 -1.43 17.14 11.40
C PRO A 254 -0.78 17.18 12.80
N HIS A 255 -0.15 16.10 13.24
CA HIS A 255 0.13 15.86 14.67
C HIS A 255 1.43 16.47 15.21
N LYS A 256 2.32 16.93 14.33
CA LYS A 256 3.69 17.30 14.74
C LYS A 256 3.74 18.42 15.79
N GLU A 257 2.90 19.44 15.65
CA GLU A 257 2.81 20.56 16.59
C GLU A 257 2.02 20.18 17.85
N GLU A 258 0.95 19.38 17.71
CA GLU A 258 0.11 18.91 18.82
C GLU A 258 0.92 18.08 19.84
N LEU A 259 1.98 17.40 19.40
CA LEU A 259 2.84 16.58 20.24
C LEU A 259 3.81 17.37 21.11
N VAL A 260 4.21 18.58 20.71
CA VAL A 260 5.23 19.39 21.43
C VAL A 260 4.90 19.56 22.92
N PRO A 261 3.70 20.04 23.32
CA PRO A 261 3.37 20.21 24.74
C PRO A 261 3.14 18.90 25.49
N LEU A 262 3.15 17.75 24.79
CA LEU A 262 2.91 16.43 25.37
C LEU A 262 4.20 15.67 25.71
N MET A 263 5.36 16.16 25.25
CA MET A 263 6.64 15.52 25.51
C MET A 263 7.13 15.81 26.92
N ASP A 264 7.71 14.80 27.55
CA ASP A 264 8.39 14.94 28.83
C ASP A 264 9.75 15.65 28.63
N GLU A 265 10.41 15.40 27.50
CA GLU A 265 11.67 16.01 27.09
C GLU A 265 11.67 16.32 25.59
N LEU A 266 12.28 17.43 25.19
CA LEU A 266 12.45 17.84 23.80
C LEU A 266 13.94 18.02 23.48
N ASP A 267 14.37 17.50 22.33
CA ASP A 267 15.68 17.82 21.79
C ASP A 267 15.76 19.27 21.30
N GLU A 268 16.97 19.69 20.94
CA GLU A 268 17.22 21.07 20.55
C GLU A 268 16.49 21.45 19.26
N ASP A 269 16.45 20.54 18.28
CA ASP A 269 15.80 20.79 16.99
C ASP A 269 14.26 20.81 17.14
N ALA A 270 13.66 19.90 17.91
CA ALA A 270 12.23 19.92 18.18
C ALA A 270 11.80 21.17 18.94
N ARG A 271 12.63 21.67 19.87
CA ARG A 271 12.37 22.93 20.59
C ARG A 271 12.46 24.13 19.64
N LEU A 272 13.48 24.20 18.80
CA LEU A 272 13.65 25.29 17.85
C LEU A 272 12.51 25.32 16.82
N ILE A 273 12.22 24.18 16.21
CA ILE A 273 11.21 24.05 15.15
C ILE A 273 9.79 24.17 15.74
N GLY A 274 9.61 23.81 17.02
CA GLY A 274 8.28 23.76 17.63
C GLY A 274 7.41 22.68 17.00
N ALA A 275 8.01 21.55 16.64
CA ALA A 275 7.32 20.41 16.05
C ALA A 275 8.08 19.10 16.33
N VAL A 276 7.35 18.02 16.64
CA VAL A 276 7.88 16.69 16.92
C VAL A 276 7.43 15.71 15.84
N ASN A 277 8.35 15.11 15.10
CA ASN A 277 8.05 14.07 14.10
C ASN A 277 8.45 12.65 14.60
N THR A 278 9.18 12.55 15.70
CA THR A 278 9.73 11.31 16.24
C THR A 278 9.61 11.31 17.76
N VAL A 279 8.94 10.31 18.32
CA VAL A 279 8.71 10.16 19.76
C VAL A 279 9.30 8.85 20.24
N CYS A 280 10.25 8.89 21.17
CA CYS A 280 10.76 7.71 21.86
C CYS A 280 10.10 7.55 23.22
N ILE A 281 9.64 6.34 23.54
CA ILE A 281 9.06 6.02 24.85
C ILE A 281 10.07 5.19 25.64
N ARG A 282 10.59 5.76 26.73
CA ARG A 282 11.62 5.15 27.57
C ARG A 282 11.24 5.34 29.04
N ASN A 283 11.13 4.23 29.79
CA ASN A 283 10.78 4.25 31.22
C ASN A 283 9.51 5.10 31.52
N GLY A 284 8.49 5.00 30.66
CA GLY A 284 7.24 5.76 30.79
C GLY A 284 7.32 7.24 30.38
N LYS A 285 8.50 7.77 30.05
CA LYS A 285 8.71 9.13 29.54
C LYS A 285 8.71 9.18 28.01
N ALA A 286 8.15 10.24 27.45
CA ALA A 286 8.11 10.55 26.03
C ALA A 286 9.17 11.59 25.69
N TRP A 287 10.13 11.21 24.84
CA TRP A 287 11.18 12.07 24.33
C TRP A 287 10.84 12.46 22.89
N GLY A 288 10.71 13.75 22.63
CA GLY A 288 10.38 14.29 21.32
C GLY A 288 11.61 14.78 20.56
N TYR A 289 11.68 14.39 19.29
CA TYR A 289 12.73 14.77 18.35
C TYR A 289 12.12 15.28 17.04
N ASN A 290 12.90 16.05 16.29
CA ASN A 290 12.59 16.42 14.91
C ASN A 290 13.70 15.97 13.96
N THR A 291 13.45 14.93 13.18
CA THR A 291 14.42 14.35 12.25
C THR A 291 14.31 14.90 10.82
N ASP A 292 13.34 15.76 10.53
CA ASP A 292 13.16 16.31 9.17
C ASP A 292 14.29 17.29 8.82
N GLY A 293 14.65 18.18 9.75
CA GLY A 293 15.70 19.18 9.53
C GLY A 293 17.06 18.55 9.31
N GLU A 294 17.52 17.74 10.26
CA GLU A 294 18.79 17.02 10.14
C GLU A 294 18.78 16.03 8.96
N GLY A 295 17.64 15.37 8.71
CA GLY A 295 17.47 14.52 7.53
C GLY A 295 17.68 15.27 6.22
N PHE A 296 17.26 16.53 6.16
CA PHE A 296 17.48 17.39 5.00
C PHE A 296 18.96 17.76 4.84
N LEU A 297 19.65 18.17 5.91
CA LEU A 297 21.08 18.47 5.84
C LEU A 297 21.92 17.25 5.42
N ARG A 298 21.63 16.07 5.98
CA ARG A 298 22.26 14.81 5.54
C ARG A 298 22.02 14.61 4.05
N SER A 299 20.79 14.82 3.56
CA SER A 299 20.47 14.67 2.14
C SER A 299 21.23 15.64 1.23
N LEU A 300 21.52 16.86 1.68
CA LEU A 300 22.37 17.79 0.94
C LEU A 300 23.83 17.31 0.93
N ALA A 301 24.33 16.83 2.06
CA ALA A 301 25.70 16.33 2.18
C ALA A 301 25.93 15.09 1.30
N ASP A 302 24.93 14.21 1.18
CA ASP A 302 24.96 13.06 0.25
C ASP A 302 25.12 13.48 -1.21
N GLU A 303 24.57 14.64 -1.57
CA GLU A 303 24.73 15.26 -2.89
C GLU A 303 25.99 16.14 -2.98
N GLY A 304 26.85 16.16 -1.96
CA GLY A 304 28.03 17.01 -1.89
C GLY A 304 27.69 18.51 -1.89
N ILE A 305 26.55 18.88 -1.31
CA ILE A 305 26.10 20.26 -1.16
C ILE A 305 26.28 20.68 0.30
N ASP A 306 27.23 21.59 0.54
CA ASP A 306 27.37 22.29 1.82
C ASP A 306 26.60 23.61 1.78
N PRO A 307 25.58 23.85 2.63
CA PRO A 307 24.84 25.11 2.68
C PRO A 307 25.55 26.25 3.44
N ALA A 308 26.64 25.98 4.18
CA ALA A 308 27.29 27.00 5.00
C ALA A 308 27.80 28.19 4.15
N GLY A 309 27.48 29.41 4.59
CA GLY A 309 27.85 30.66 3.94
C GLY A 309 27.16 30.93 2.59
N LYS A 310 26.14 30.12 2.23
CA LYS A 310 25.42 30.25 0.96
C LYS A 310 24.08 30.95 1.13
N ARG A 311 23.61 31.56 0.03
CA ARG A 311 22.23 32.08 -0.06
C ARG A 311 21.30 31.00 -0.59
N VAL A 312 20.30 30.64 0.20
CA VAL A 312 19.34 29.58 -0.12
C VAL A 312 17.97 30.17 -0.35
N MET A 313 17.36 29.88 -1.49
CA MET A 313 15.98 30.27 -1.79
C MET A 313 15.06 29.08 -1.54
N VAL A 314 14.17 29.21 -0.56
CA VAL A 314 13.18 28.19 -0.19
C VAL A 314 11.81 28.59 -0.71
N LEU A 315 11.20 27.73 -1.52
CA LEU A 315 9.85 27.91 -2.03
C LEU A 315 8.84 27.23 -1.11
N GLY A 316 7.90 28.00 -0.58
CA GLY A 316 6.81 27.54 0.27
C GLY A 316 7.06 27.71 1.76
N ALA A 317 5.99 27.96 2.52
CA ALA A 317 6.01 28.13 3.98
C ALA A 317 5.09 27.09 4.67
N GLY A 318 5.24 25.82 4.31
CA GLY A 318 4.51 24.69 4.92
C GLY A 318 5.27 24.05 6.10
N GLY A 319 4.71 22.97 6.66
CA GLY A 319 5.29 22.31 7.84
C GLY A 319 6.71 21.77 7.65
N ALA A 320 7.03 21.25 6.45
CA ALA A 320 8.40 20.83 6.12
C ALA A 320 9.35 22.02 5.92
N SER A 321 8.85 23.13 5.38
CA SER A 321 9.64 24.34 5.14
C SER A 321 10.23 24.90 6.43
N LYS A 322 9.44 24.94 7.50
CA LYS A 322 9.92 25.43 8.80
C LYS A 322 11.15 24.67 9.29
N ALA A 323 11.12 23.34 9.26
CA ALA A 323 12.26 22.51 9.68
C ALA A 323 13.49 22.72 8.77
N VAL A 324 13.27 22.81 7.45
CA VAL A 324 14.33 23.05 6.47
C VAL A 324 14.99 24.42 6.67
N CYS A 325 14.21 25.50 6.72
CA CYS A 325 14.72 26.86 6.87
C CYS A 325 15.53 27.03 8.16
N LEU A 326 14.99 26.58 9.29
CA LEU A 326 15.66 26.73 10.58
C LEU A 326 16.94 25.91 10.68
N LYS A 327 16.95 24.72 10.07
CA LYS A 327 18.16 23.89 10.06
C LYS A 327 19.23 24.40 9.09
N LEU A 328 18.82 24.96 7.94
CA LEU A 328 19.72 25.67 7.02
C LEU A 328 20.37 26.89 7.69
N ALA A 329 19.57 27.72 8.38
CA ALA A 329 20.08 28.87 9.12
C ALA A 329 21.10 28.45 10.20
N ARG A 330 20.78 27.40 10.98
CA ARG A 330 21.72 26.80 11.93
C ARG A 330 23.02 26.28 11.30
N ALA A 331 22.97 25.84 10.05
CA ALA A 331 24.14 25.41 9.29
C ALA A 331 24.94 26.60 8.71
N GLY A 332 24.54 27.84 8.99
CA GLY A 332 25.21 29.06 8.54
C GLY A 332 24.78 29.56 7.16
N ALA A 333 23.59 29.16 6.68
CA ALA A 333 23.04 29.66 5.43
C ALA A 333 22.16 30.90 5.63
N GLU A 334 22.16 31.79 4.64
CA GLU A 334 21.23 32.92 4.54
C GLU A 334 20.01 32.46 3.72
N VAL A 335 18.82 32.41 4.33
CA VAL A 335 17.64 31.79 3.70
C VAL A 335 16.58 32.84 3.36
N VAL A 336 16.12 32.79 2.12
CA VAL A 336 14.96 33.56 1.65
C VAL A 336 13.77 32.63 1.55
N VAL A 337 12.70 32.91 2.28
CA VAL A 337 11.47 32.11 2.26
C VAL A 337 10.45 32.78 1.35
N CYS A 338 10.26 32.23 0.15
CA CYS A 338 9.30 32.72 -0.83
C CYS A 338 7.96 32.00 -0.66
N ASN A 339 6.87 32.73 -0.42
CA ASN A 339 5.54 32.10 -0.29
C ASN A 339 4.41 33.01 -0.77
N ARG A 340 3.35 32.41 -1.36
CA ARG A 340 2.18 33.15 -1.86
C ARG A 340 1.48 33.99 -0.80
N THR A 341 1.44 33.48 0.43
CA THR A 341 0.95 34.23 1.59
C THR A 341 2.17 34.71 2.37
N LEU A 342 2.52 35.99 2.22
CA LEU A 342 3.73 36.57 2.79
C LEU A 342 3.79 36.38 4.32
N ASP A 343 2.67 36.54 5.02
CA ASP A 343 2.59 36.37 6.48
C ASP A 343 3.05 34.98 6.94
N LYS A 344 2.85 33.93 6.12
CA LYS A 344 3.33 32.58 6.46
C LYS A 344 4.85 32.47 6.34
N ALA A 345 5.45 33.15 5.37
CA ALA A 345 6.91 33.22 5.25
C ALA A 345 7.49 34.05 6.42
N GLN A 346 6.88 35.19 6.73
CA GLN A 346 7.26 36.03 7.87
C GLN A 346 7.25 35.23 9.17
N ALA A 347 6.19 34.46 9.44
CA ALA A 347 6.09 33.63 10.63
C ALA A 347 7.22 32.59 10.76
N ILE A 348 7.78 32.08 9.65
CA ILE A 348 8.97 31.22 9.70
C ILE A 348 10.22 32.06 9.99
N CYS A 349 10.35 33.23 9.35
CA CYS A 349 11.52 34.10 9.49
C CYS A 349 11.65 34.72 10.88
N ASP A 350 10.53 34.95 11.58
CA ASP A 350 10.52 35.50 12.94
C ASP A 350 11.22 34.60 13.97
N HIS A 351 11.46 33.32 13.64
CA HIS A 351 12.22 32.40 14.47
C HIS A 351 13.74 32.64 14.44
N ASP A 352 14.27 33.23 13.37
CA ASP A 352 15.69 33.56 13.19
C ASP A 352 15.85 34.71 12.19
N PRO A 353 15.50 35.95 12.58
CA PRO A 353 15.47 37.11 11.68
C PRO A 353 16.86 37.58 11.24
N GLU A 354 17.93 37.06 11.84
CA GLU A 354 19.30 37.37 11.44
C GLU A 354 19.68 36.65 10.14
N HIS A 355 19.17 35.42 9.95
CA HIS A 355 19.52 34.56 8.81
C HIS A 355 18.34 34.28 7.87
N LEU A 356 17.11 34.55 8.29
CA LEU A 356 15.89 34.29 7.54
C LEU A 356 15.22 35.61 7.12
N ARG A 357 14.86 35.72 5.84
CA ARG A 357 13.99 36.80 5.36
C ARG A 357 12.84 36.31 4.48
N PRO A 358 11.65 36.92 4.59
CA PRO A 358 10.54 36.58 3.74
C PRO A 358 10.62 37.29 2.39
N ALA A 359 10.04 36.67 1.38
CA ALA A 359 9.79 37.27 0.07
C ALA A 359 8.43 36.78 -0.47
N GLY A 360 7.84 37.55 -1.39
CA GLY A 360 6.63 37.11 -2.07
C GLY A 360 6.90 36.02 -3.10
N PHE A 361 5.86 35.67 -3.86
CA PHE A 361 5.86 34.58 -4.82
C PHE A 361 5.38 35.07 -6.20
N THR A 362 5.76 36.30 -6.55
CA THR A 362 5.55 36.88 -7.88
C THR A 362 6.74 36.55 -8.78
N ASP A 363 6.55 36.54 -10.10
CA ASP A 363 7.64 36.21 -11.04
C ASP A 363 8.84 37.16 -10.88
N GLU A 364 8.58 38.45 -10.65
CA GLU A 364 9.60 39.48 -10.43
C GLU A 364 10.40 39.24 -9.15
N GLU A 365 9.73 38.91 -8.05
CA GLU A 365 10.39 38.60 -6.79
C GLU A 365 11.18 37.29 -6.91
N LEU A 366 10.58 36.24 -7.48
CA LEU A 366 11.24 34.95 -7.64
C LEU A 366 12.51 35.08 -8.50
N ALA A 367 12.45 35.85 -9.60
CA ALA A 367 13.62 36.12 -10.44
C ALA A 367 14.71 36.90 -9.68
N ARG A 368 14.33 37.93 -8.91
CA ARG A 368 15.26 38.72 -8.08
C ARG A 368 15.96 37.83 -7.04
N GLU A 369 15.21 36.99 -6.34
CA GLU A 369 15.77 36.11 -5.31
C GLU A 369 16.63 34.99 -5.93
N ALA A 370 16.24 34.46 -7.08
CA ALA A 370 17.00 33.45 -7.81
C ALA A 370 18.37 33.98 -8.31
N ALA A 371 18.45 35.26 -8.71
CA ALA A 371 19.69 35.88 -9.19
C ALA A 371 20.86 35.80 -8.19
N GLU A 372 20.54 35.87 -6.90
CA GLU A 372 21.53 35.87 -5.82
C GLU A 372 21.67 34.49 -5.15
N CYS A 373 20.88 33.50 -5.58
CA CYS A 373 20.72 32.21 -4.93
C CYS A 373 21.80 31.19 -5.35
N ASP A 374 22.41 30.52 -4.37
CA ASP A 374 23.39 29.44 -4.55
C ASP A 374 22.77 28.04 -4.45
N LEU A 375 21.56 27.93 -3.90
CA LEU A 375 20.80 26.68 -3.73
C LEU A 375 19.29 26.97 -3.71
N LEU A 376 18.54 26.41 -4.66
CA LEU A 376 17.07 26.48 -4.65
C LEU A 376 16.50 25.23 -3.98
N VAL A 377 15.55 25.40 -3.05
CA VAL A 377 14.85 24.31 -2.37
C VAL A 377 13.34 24.48 -2.51
N ASN A 378 12.66 23.53 -3.14
CA ASN A 378 11.20 23.51 -3.20
C ASN A 378 10.59 22.72 -2.04
N CYS A 379 9.89 23.43 -1.16
CA CYS A 379 9.10 22.88 -0.06
C CYS A 379 7.58 22.99 -0.33
N THR A 380 7.16 23.38 -1.54
CA THR A 380 5.74 23.40 -1.93
C THR A 380 5.26 22.02 -2.36
N SER A 381 3.95 21.88 -2.54
CA SER A 381 3.34 20.69 -3.17
C SER A 381 3.14 20.83 -4.69
N LEU A 382 3.73 21.86 -5.33
CA LEU A 382 3.58 22.10 -6.77
C LEU A 382 4.38 21.05 -7.56
N GLY A 383 3.71 20.31 -8.44
CA GLY A 383 4.31 19.21 -9.21
C GLY A 383 4.24 17.84 -8.53
N MET A 384 3.62 17.73 -7.35
CA MET A 384 3.42 16.45 -6.67
C MET A 384 2.34 15.62 -7.37
N GLU A 385 2.59 14.31 -7.53
CA GLU A 385 1.60 13.41 -8.13
C GLU A 385 0.29 13.38 -7.32
N GLY A 386 -0.84 13.52 -7.99
CA GLY A 386 -2.16 13.60 -7.35
C GLY A 386 -2.52 14.96 -6.75
N ALA A 387 -1.60 15.93 -6.74
CA ALA A 387 -1.91 17.33 -6.44
C ALA A 387 -2.32 18.07 -7.73
N SER A 388 -3.24 19.03 -7.64
CA SER A 388 -3.71 19.82 -8.79
C SER A 388 -2.83 21.03 -9.14
N GLY A 389 -1.77 21.30 -8.36
CA GLY A 389 -0.96 22.50 -8.49
C GLY A 389 0.34 22.29 -9.28
N GLN A 390 0.66 23.23 -10.18
CA GLN A 390 1.94 23.33 -10.89
C GLN A 390 2.42 24.79 -10.85
N PHE A 391 3.72 25.02 -11.02
CA PHE A 391 4.25 26.36 -11.29
C PHE A 391 3.65 26.90 -12.60
N ALA A 392 3.23 28.17 -12.60
CA ALA A 392 2.67 28.80 -13.80
C ALA A 392 3.73 28.98 -14.89
N ASP A 393 4.96 29.27 -14.45
CA ASP A 393 6.14 29.45 -15.28
C ASP A 393 7.40 29.09 -14.48
N PHE A 394 8.52 28.86 -15.18
CA PHE A 394 9.81 28.47 -14.62
C PHE A 394 10.94 29.46 -14.95
N SER A 395 10.61 30.70 -15.40
CA SER A 395 11.62 31.71 -15.80
C SER A 395 12.55 32.16 -14.67
N PHE A 396 12.14 32.01 -13.41
CA PHE A 396 13.04 32.26 -12.28
C PHE A 396 14.28 31.34 -12.31
N LEU A 397 14.20 30.16 -12.95
CA LEU A 397 15.36 29.31 -13.17
C LEU A 397 16.37 29.93 -14.16
N ASP A 398 15.92 30.78 -15.08
CA ASP A 398 16.80 31.50 -16.01
C ASP A 398 17.61 32.59 -15.30
N SER A 399 17.13 33.05 -14.14
CA SER A 399 17.84 33.99 -13.27
C SER A 399 18.80 33.29 -12.30
N LEU A 400 18.68 31.98 -12.11
CA LEU A 400 19.47 31.25 -11.11
C LEU A 400 20.97 31.25 -11.47
N LYS A 401 21.86 31.39 -10.47
CA LYS A 401 23.31 31.30 -10.69
C LYS A 401 23.65 30.01 -11.45
N LYS A 402 24.51 30.13 -12.47
CA LYS A 402 24.86 29.00 -13.34
C LYS A 402 25.36 27.80 -12.51
N GLY A 403 24.69 26.67 -12.64
CA GLY A 403 25.04 25.42 -11.97
C GLY A 403 24.63 25.33 -10.49
N ALA A 404 23.92 26.32 -9.95
CA ALA A 404 23.34 26.24 -8.60
C ALA A 404 22.44 24.99 -8.49
N PRO A 405 22.55 24.18 -7.42
CA PRO A 405 21.69 23.02 -7.26
C PRO A 405 20.22 23.39 -7.03
N VAL A 406 19.34 22.55 -7.54
CA VAL A 406 17.89 22.64 -7.33
C VAL A 406 17.43 21.37 -6.64
N VAL A 407 16.90 21.51 -5.43
CA VAL A 407 16.42 20.40 -4.60
C VAL A 407 14.90 20.52 -4.48
N ASP A 408 14.19 19.44 -4.75
CA ASP A 408 12.75 19.36 -4.57
C ASP A 408 12.43 18.36 -3.47
N LEU A 409 11.65 18.75 -2.46
CA LEU A 409 11.24 17.83 -1.38
C LEU A 409 10.20 16.81 -1.86
N ILE A 410 9.68 16.96 -3.07
CA ILE A 410 8.80 15.98 -3.69
C ILE A 410 9.63 14.77 -4.16
N TYR A 411 9.19 13.57 -3.78
CA TYR A 411 9.80 12.30 -4.21
C TYR A 411 8.91 11.49 -5.18
N ALA A 412 7.64 11.90 -5.35
CA ALA A 412 6.68 11.27 -6.24
C ALA A 412 5.94 12.38 -7.02
N PRO A 413 6.17 12.51 -8.34
CA PRO A 413 7.03 11.67 -9.18
C PRO A 413 8.53 11.80 -8.85
N ALA A 414 9.35 10.85 -9.31
CA ALA A 414 10.80 10.87 -9.07
C ALA A 414 11.50 12.08 -9.73
N GLU A 415 10.98 12.56 -10.85
CA GLU A 415 11.39 13.81 -11.50
C GLU A 415 10.14 14.70 -11.65
N THR A 416 10.10 15.81 -10.93
CA THR A 416 9.05 16.84 -11.09
C THR A 416 9.36 17.73 -12.29
N GLU A 417 8.36 18.47 -12.78
CA GLU A 417 8.59 19.44 -13.87
C GLU A 417 9.63 20.50 -13.47
N LEU A 418 9.69 20.90 -12.18
CA LEU A 418 10.73 21.80 -11.67
C LEU A 418 12.13 21.21 -11.88
N LEU A 419 12.35 19.96 -11.47
CA LEU A 419 13.63 19.28 -11.64
C LEU A 419 13.97 19.09 -13.13
N HIS A 420 12.99 18.71 -13.96
CA HIS A 420 13.19 18.58 -15.40
C HIS A 420 13.63 19.91 -16.05
N GLN A 421 12.94 21.01 -15.72
CA GLN A 421 13.24 22.34 -16.24
C GLN A 421 14.59 22.88 -15.74
N ALA A 422 14.96 22.58 -14.50
CA ALA A 422 16.27 22.92 -13.94
C ALA A 422 17.40 22.17 -14.64
N ARG A 423 17.22 20.86 -14.89
CA ARG A 423 18.19 20.03 -15.60
C ARG A 423 18.42 20.48 -17.03
N LYS A 424 17.35 20.85 -17.75
CA LYS A 424 17.45 21.44 -19.10
C LYS A 424 18.30 22.71 -19.16
N ARG A 425 18.34 23.47 -18.06
CA ARG A 425 19.14 24.70 -17.90
C ARG A 425 20.55 24.45 -17.35
N GLY A 426 20.92 23.19 -17.14
CA GLY A 426 22.26 22.80 -16.68
C GLY A 426 22.46 22.83 -15.17
N HIS A 427 21.39 22.83 -14.38
CA HIS A 427 21.47 22.74 -12.92
C HIS A 427 21.55 21.29 -12.43
N ARG A 428 22.28 21.08 -11.34
CA ARG A 428 22.25 19.82 -10.59
C ARG A 428 20.89 19.69 -9.90
N THR A 429 20.34 18.49 -9.86
CA THR A 429 18.98 18.24 -9.35
C THR A 429 18.96 17.09 -8.35
N ALA A 430 18.21 17.24 -7.27
CA ALA A 430 17.94 16.18 -6.30
C ALA A 430 16.46 16.22 -5.88
N ASN A 431 15.86 15.05 -5.65
CA ASN A 431 14.46 14.92 -5.26
C ASN A 431 14.32 14.61 -3.75
N GLY A 432 13.07 14.45 -3.30
CA GLY A 432 12.74 14.31 -1.89
C GLY A 432 13.09 12.96 -1.27
N LEU A 433 13.57 11.99 -2.07
CA LEU A 433 13.86 10.65 -1.58
C LEU A 433 15.00 10.66 -0.56
N GLY A 434 16.01 11.50 -0.78
CA GLY A 434 17.15 11.65 0.15
C GLY A 434 16.68 12.08 1.54
N LEU A 435 15.83 13.11 1.61
CA LEU A 435 15.19 13.54 2.86
C LEU A 435 14.36 12.42 3.48
N LEU A 436 13.48 11.78 2.69
CA LEU A 436 12.58 10.72 3.16
C LEU A 436 13.34 9.56 3.83
N VAL A 437 14.48 9.15 3.26
CA VAL A 437 15.30 8.08 3.83
C VAL A 437 16.09 8.57 5.04
N ASN A 438 16.78 9.72 4.94
CA ASN A 438 17.62 10.20 6.04
C ASN A 438 16.82 10.51 7.32
N GLN A 439 15.62 11.08 7.20
CA GLN A 439 14.76 11.29 8.38
C GLN A 439 14.29 9.95 8.99
N ALA A 440 14.10 8.91 8.16
CA ALA A 440 13.69 7.59 8.62
C ALA A 440 14.85 6.90 9.35
N VAL A 441 16.05 6.97 8.80
CA VAL A 441 17.29 6.48 9.41
C VAL A 441 17.47 7.11 10.79
N LEU A 442 17.50 8.44 10.87
CA LEU A 442 17.62 9.19 12.14
C LEU A 442 16.58 8.76 13.17
N SER A 443 15.31 8.60 12.75
CA SER A 443 14.28 8.18 13.68
C SER A 443 14.50 6.76 14.21
N LEU A 444 15.00 5.85 13.36
CA LEU A 444 15.32 4.48 13.76
C LEU A 444 16.53 4.46 14.71
N GLU A 445 17.56 5.27 14.45
CA GLU A 445 18.70 5.49 15.36
C GLU A 445 18.21 5.93 16.75
N HIS A 446 17.25 6.85 16.83
CA HIS A 446 16.65 7.25 18.11
C HIS A 446 15.85 6.11 18.77
N PHE A 447 15.12 5.30 18.02
CA PHE A 447 14.33 4.19 18.57
C PHE A 447 15.18 3.05 19.12
N THR A 448 16.32 2.77 18.49
CA THR A 448 17.15 1.58 18.73
C THR A 448 18.40 1.90 19.54
N GLY A 449 18.92 3.12 19.43
CA GLY A 449 20.25 3.49 19.94
C GLY A 449 21.39 2.90 19.11
N THR A 450 21.13 2.48 17.88
CA THR A 450 22.10 1.93 16.95
C THR A 450 22.47 2.97 15.91
N ASP A 451 23.76 3.14 15.60
CA ASP A 451 24.22 3.94 14.46
C ASP A 451 23.95 3.18 13.16
N ILE A 452 23.33 3.85 12.18
CA ILE A 452 22.84 3.21 10.95
C ILE A 452 23.55 3.82 9.74
N ASP A 453 24.13 2.97 8.89
CA ASP A 453 24.68 3.40 7.61
C ASP A 453 23.55 3.81 6.64
N ALA A 454 23.32 5.11 6.54
CA ALA A 454 22.30 5.68 5.66
C ALA A 454 22.53 5.34 4.19
N ALA A 455 23.78 5.20 3.73
CA ALA A 455 24.09 4.91 2.34
C ALA A 455 23.72 3.47 1.96
N ASP A 456 23.94 2.51 2.86
CA ASP A 456 23.45 1.13 2.68
C ASP A 456 21.93 1.07 2.70
N MET A 457 21.28 1.76 3.65
CA MET A 457 19.82 1.76 3.76
C MET A 457 19.15 2.38 2.53
N LYS A 458 19.69 3.47 1.97
CA LYS A 458 19.19 4.07 0.73
C LYS A 458 19.15 3.09 -0.44
N LYS A 459 20.23 2.30 -0.62
CA LYS A 459 20.28 1.30 -1.69
C LYS A 459 19.16 0.26 -1.53
N ARG A 460 19.00 -0.27 -0.32
CA ARG A 460 17.97 -1.26 -0.01
C ARG A 460 16.55 -0.73 -0.15
N ILE A 461 16.34 0.53 0.22
CA ILE A 461 15.04 1.20 0.14
C ILE A 461 14.68 1.52 -1.33
N ALA A 462 15.66 1.90 -2.15
CA ALA A 462 15.43 2.15 -3.57
C ALA A 462 14.92 0.91 -4.33
N ASP A 463 15.30 -0.30 -3.90
CA ASP A 463 14.83 -1.56 -4.49
C ASP A 463 13.35 -1.88 -4.20
N VAL A 464 12.75 -1.23 -3.19
CA VAL A 464 11.38 -1.55 -2.73
C VAL A 464 10.38 -0.40 -2.90
N LEU A 465 10.83 0.82 -3.24
CA LEU A 465 10.00 2.03 -3.36
C LEU A 465 9.50 2.28 -4.78
#